data_AF-R6M0D1-F1
#
_entry.id   AF-R6M0D1-F1
#
_cell.length_a   1.000
_cell.length_b   1.000
_cell.length_c   1.000
_cell.angle_alpha   90.00
_cell.angle_beta   90.00
_cell.angle_gamma   90.00
#
_symmetry.space_group_name_H-M   'P 1'
#
loop_
_entity.id
_entity.type
_entity.pdbx_description
1 polymer ?
#
loop_
_entity_poly.entity_id
_entity_poly.type
_entity_poly.pdbx_seq_one_letter_code
_entity_poly.pdbx_strand_id
1 'polypeptide(L)'
;MNFITENTELMVTLLTMTLTWILGFISKRCPYINNNLIIIQNIFIGLCVSIFYFIITKDFNLAITLSGLFAETGYNLIHNIEKLIKEGKNG
;
A
#
# COMPACT_ATOMS: atom_id res chain seq x y z
N MET A 1 -3.29 -8.28 -24.99
CA MET A 1 -4.16 -7.97 -23.86
C MET A 1 -4.57 -9.22 -23.09
N ASN A 2 -4.92 -10.32 -23.77
CA ASN A 2 -5.30 -11.60 -23.12
C ASN A 2 -4.28 -12.13 -22.10
N PHE A 3 -2.98 -12.15 -22.42
CA PHE A 3 -1.94 -12.61 -21.48
C PHE A 3 -1.91 -11.81 -20.17
N ILE A 4 -2.13 -10.50 -20.22
CA ILE A 4 -2.11 -9.64 -19.03
C ILE A 4 -3.35 -9.91 -18.18
N THR A 5 -4.51 -10.04 -18.81
CA THR A 5 -5.77 -10.33 -18.11
C THR A 5 -5.77 -11.72 -17.47
N GLU A 6 -5.25 -12.73 -18.17
CA GLU A 6 -5.12 -14.12 -17.68
C GLU A 6 -4.10 -14.25 -16.53
N ASN A 7 -3.10 -13.36 -16.47
CA ASN A 7 -2.04 -13.39 -15.45
C ASN A 7 -2.09 -12.16 -14.53
N THR A 8 -3.26 -11.53 -14.36
CA THR A 8 -3.41 -10.30 -13.58
C THR A 8 -2.86 -10.46 -12.16
N GLU A 9 -3.13 -11.59 -11.50
CA GLU A 9 -2.68 -11.86 -10.13
C GLU A 9 -1.15 -11.95 -10.02
N LEU A 10 -0.50 -12.61 -10.99
CA LEU A 10 0.97 -12.71 -11.05
C LEU A 10 1.60 -11.33 -11.31
N MET A 11 0.98 -10.52 -12.18
CA MET A 11 1.44 -9.16 -12.46
C MET A 11 1.31 -8.26 -11.24
N VAL A 12 0.18 -8.32 -10.52
CA VAL A 12 -0.04 -7.57 -9.26
C VAL A 12 0.96 -8.02 -8.20
N THR A 13 1.25 -9.31 -8.10
CA THR A 13 2.24 -9.86 -7.15
C THR A 13 3.65 -9.33 -7.46
N LEU A 14 4.08 -9.41 -8.73
CA LEU A 14 5.38 -8.91 -9.17
C LEU A 14 5.51 -7.39 -8.97
N LEU A 15 4.45 -6.64 -9.29
CA LEU A 15 4.37 -5.20 -9.03
C LEU A 15 4.55 -4.92 -7.54
N THR A 16 3.79 -5.60 -6.69
CA THR A 16 3.81 -5.43 -5.22
C THR A 16 5.19 -5.74 -4.64
N MET A 17 5.82 -6.86 -5.05
CA MET A 17 7.18 -7.22 -4.61
C MET A 17 8.20 -6.16 -5.03
N THR A 18 8.14 -5.70 -6.28
CA THR A 18 9.06 -4.69 -6.81
C THR A 18 8.93 -3.37 -6.05
N LEU A 19 7.70 -2.90 -5.82
CA LEU A 19 7.43 -1.68 -5.07
C LEU A 19 7.90 -1.80 -3.61
N THR A 20 7.66 -2.94 -2.98
CA THR A 20 8.10 -3.22 -1.59
C THR A 20 9.62 -3.11 -1.48
N TRP A 21 10.36 -3.68 -2.44
CA TRP A 21 11.82 -3.59 -2.47
C TRP A 21 12.32 -2.17 -2.70
N ILE A 22 11.70 -1.42 -3.61
CA ILE A 22 12.05 0.00 -3.85
C ILE A 22 11.83 0.82 -2.58
N LEU A 23 10.67 0.68 -1.93
CA LEU A 23 10.37 1.36 -0.67
C LEU A 23 11.33 0.95 0.46
N GLY A 24 11.67 -0.34 0.56
CA GLY A 24 12.65 -0.85 1.51
C GLY A 24 14.08 -0.38 1.23
N PHE A 25 14.41 -0.05 -0.02
CA PHE A 25 15.68 0.59 -0.35
C PHE A 25 15.69 2.08 0.01
N ILE A 26 14.61 2.80 -0.29
CA ILE A 26 14.45 4.22 0.03
C ILE A 26 14.41 4.44 1.55
N SER A 27 13.79 3.53 2.31
CA SER A 27 13.69 3.64 3.77
C SER A 27 15.06 3.69 4.44
N LYS A 28 16.07 2.99 3.91
CA LYS A 28 17.45 3.03 4.41
C LYS A 28 18.10 4.41 4.32
N ARG A 29 17.59 5.29 3.45
CA ARG A 29 18.12 6.66 3.23
C ARG A 29 17.27 7.74 3.89
N CYS A 30 16.00 7.46 4.21
CA CYS A 30 15.07 8.45 4.75
C CYS A 30 14.47 7.97 6.09
N PRO A 31 14.83 8.58 7.24
CA PRO A 31 14.35 8.15 8.55
C PRO A 31 12.84 8.30 8.72
N TYR A 32 12.22 9.27 8.04
CA TYR A 32 10.77 9.43 8.03
C TYR A 32 10.05 8.24 7.36
N ILE A 33 10.61 7.75 6.24
CA ILE A 33 10.08 6.58 5.55
C ILE A 33 10.38 5.31 6.35
N ASN A 34 11.53 5.22 7.00
CA ASN A 34 11.89 4.09 7.84
C ASN A 34 10.93 3.92 9.04
N ASN A 35 10.62 5.01 9.75
CA ASN A 35 9.73 4.96 10.92
C ASN A 35 8.28 4.65 10.56
N ASN A 36 7.85 4.98 9.34
CA ASN A 36 6.48 4.76 8.87
C ASN A 36 6.41 3.73 7.72
N LEU A 37 7.41 2.85 7.60
CA LEU A 37 7.61 2.03 6.41
C LEU A 37 6.38 1.21 6.04
N ILE A 38 5.78 0.55 7.03
CA ILE A 38 4.61 -0.33 6.85
C ILE A 38 3.42 0.47 6.31
N ILE A 39 3.18 1.64 6.87
CA ILE A 39 2.04 2.50 6.50
C ILE A 39 2.23 3.05 5.09
N ILE A 40 3.42 3.60 4.82
CA ILE A 40 3.75 4.17 3.51
C ILE A 40 3.71 3.08 2.44
N GLN A 41 4.20 1.87 2.74
CA GLN A 41 4.07 0.72 1.85
C GLN A 41 2.60 0.40 1.59
N ASN A 42 1.75 0.33 2.61
CA ASN A 42 0.33 0.00 2.42
C ASN A 42 -0.41 1.02 1.55
N ILE A 43 -0.18 2.31 1.77
CA ILE A 43 -0.82 3.38 0.98
C ILE A 43 -0.27 3.42 -0.45
N PHE A 44 1.05 3.37 -0.60
CA PHE A 44 1.71 3.51 -1.90
C PHE A 44 1.47 2.29 -2.79
N ILE A 45 1.61 1.08 -2.24
CA ILE A 45 1.33 -0.16 -2.96
C ILE A 45 -0.17 -0.21 -3.30
N GLY A 46 -1.05 0.11 -2.36
CA GLY A 46 -2.49 0.16 -2.60
C GLY A 46 -2.87 1.08 -3.76
N LEU A 47 -2.29 2.29 -3.81
CA LEU A 47 -2.49 3.23 -4.92
C LEU A 47 -1.98 2.67 -6.25
N CYS A 48 -0.76 2.12 -6.29
CA CYS A 48 -0.20 1.55 -7.50
C CYS A 48 -0.99 0.34 -8.02
N VAL A 49 -1.44 -0.54 -7.13
CA VAL A 49 -2.27 -1.70 -7.47
C VAL A 49 -3.64 -1.24 -8.00
N SER A 50 -4.28 -0.25 -7.37
CA SER A 50 -5.54 0.32 -7.86
C SER A 50 -5.41 0.92 -9.27
N ILE A 51 -4.34 1.67 -9.54
CA ILE A 51 -4.07 2.23 -10.87
C ILE A 51 -3.84 1.11 -11.90
N PHE A 52 -3.07 0.09 -11.53
CA PHE A 52 -2.83 -1.08 -12.38
C PHE A 52 -4.13 -1.83 -12.71
N TYR A 53 -4.97 -2.05 -11.70
CA TYR A 53 -6.27 -2.71 -11.86
C TYR A 53 -7.19 -1.88 -12.77
N PHE A 54 -7.25 -0.56 -12.57
CA PHE A 54 -8.01 0.35 -13.45
C PHE A 54 -7.55 0.25 -14.92
N ILE A 55 -6.25 0.16 -15.17
CA ILE A 55 -5.72 0.07 -16.55
C ILE A 55 -6.20 -1.22 -17.23
N ILE A 56 -6.28 -2.33 -16.48
CA ILE A 56 -6.68 -3.66 -16.99
C ILE A 56 -8.21 -3.77 -17.12
N THR A 57 -8.95 -3.51 -16.04
CA THR A 57 -10.40 -3.73 -15.99
C THR A 57 -11.20 -2.56 -16.55
N LYS A 58 -10.58 -1.37 -16.67
CA LYS A 58 -11.25 -0.11 -16.99
C LYS A 58 -12.39 0.23 -16.01
N ASP A 59 -12.42 -0.40 -14.84
CA ASP A 59 -13.42 -0.19 -13.80
C ASP A 59 -12.91 0.82 -12.77
N PHE A 60 -13.43 2.03 -12.86
CA PHE A 60 -13.07 3.13 -11.97
C PHE A 60 -13.62 2.94 -10.55
N ASN A 61 -14.79 2.31 -10.40
CA ASN A 61 -15.40 2.08 -9.09
C ASN A 61 -14.55 1.12 -8.27
N LEU A 62 -14.15 0.01 -8.89
CA LEU A 62 -13.31 -0.99 -8.24
C LEU A 62 -11.94 -0.42 -7.83
N ALA A 63 -11.34 0.42 -8.68
CA ALA A 63 -10.08 1.08 -8.36
C ALA A 63 -10.18 2.05 -7.17
N ILE A 64 -11.26 2.85 -7.10
CA ILE A 64 -11.55 3.73 -5.97
C ILE A 64 -11.75 2.91 -4.70
N THR A 65 -12.58 1.88 -4.74
CA THR A 65 -12.86 1.02 -3.57
C THR A 65 -11.57 0.40 -3.02
N LEU A 66 -10.72 -0.17 -3.88
CA LEU A 66 -9.43 -0.71 -3.48
C LEU A 66 -8.54 0.38 -2.85
N SER A 67 -8.46 1.56 -3.48
CA SER A 67 -7.61 2.64 -2.97
C SER A 67 -8.08 3.16 -1.61
N GLY A 68 -9.40 3.27 -1.41
CA GLY A 68 -10.03 3.65 -0.15
C GLY A 68 -9.75 2.63 0.95
N LEU A 69 -9.86 1.33 0.64
CA LEU A 69 -9.57 0.24 1.58
C LEU A 69 -8.12 0.30 2.09
N PHE A 70 -7.15 0.48 1.20
CA PHE A 70 -5.74 0.60 1.57
C PHE A 70 -5.45 1.88 2.36
N ALA A 71 -6.10 3.00 2.02
CA ALA A 71 -5.98 4.27 2.73
C ALA A 71 -6.57 4.18 4.15
N GLU A 72 -7.77 3.63 4.30
CA GLU A 72 -8.43 3.42 5.60
C GLU A 72 -7.61 2.47 6.48
N THR A 73 -7.12 1.38 5.91
CA THR A 73 -6.24 0.43 6.62
C THR A 73 -4.95 1.12 7.08
N GLY A 74 -4.33 1.94 6.23
CA GLY A 74 -3.14 2.72 6.58
C GLY A 74 -3.40 3.73 7.71
N TYR A 75 -4.52 4.45 7.65
CA TYR A 75 -4.91 5.43 8.68
C TYR A 75 -5.21 4.76 10.02
N ASN A 76 -5.99 3.67 10.01
CA ASN A 76 -6.36 2.94 11.22
C ASN A 76 -5.12 2.34 11.92
N LEU A 77 -4.15 1.85 11.14
CA LEU A 77 -2.88 1.36 11.69
C LEU A 77 -2.11 2.47 12.41
N ILE A 78 -2.00 3.67 11.80
CA ILE A 78 -1.35 4.83 12.46
C ILE A 78 -2.08 5.18 13.76
N HIS A 79 -3.40 5.40 13.66
CA HIS A 79 -4.19 5.89 14.78
C HIS A 79 -4.12 4.93 15.98
N ASN A 80 -4.20 3.62 15.73
CA ASN A 80 -4.10 2.61 16.77
C ASN A 80 -2.69 2.56 17.39
N ILE A 81 -1.62 2.67 16.59
CA ILE A 81 -0.25 2.72 17.12
C ILE A 81 -0.04 3.96 17.98
N GLU A 82 -0.49 5.14 17.52
CA GLU A 82 -0.40 6.36 18.31
C GLU A 82 -1.18 6.27 19.63
N LYS A 83 -2.36 5.66 19.59
CA LYS A 83 -3.19 5.43 20.77
C LYS A 83 -2.47 4.53 21.78
N LEU A 84 -1.92 3.40 21.34
CA LEU A 84 -1.15 2.47 22.20
C LEU A 84 0.08 3.14 22.83
N ILE A 85 0.80 3.96 22.08
CA ILE A 85 1.97 4.69 22.59
C ILE A 85 1.57 5.72 23.66
N LYS A 86 0.44 6.42 23.48
CA LYS A 86 -0.07 7.39 24.45
C LYS A 86 -0.57 6.70 25.72
N GLU A 87 -1.27 5.58 25.60
CA GLU A 87 -1.75 4.79 26.74
C GLU A 87 -0.59 4.21 27.56
N GLY A 88 0.47 3.72 26.91
CA GLY A 88 1.65 3.20 27.60
C GLY A 88 2.52 4.25 28.29
N LYS A 89 2.36 5.54 27.97
CA LYS A 89 3.08 6.66 28.61
C LYS A 89 2.41 7.20 29.87
N ASN A 90 1.13 6.87 30.08
CA ASN A 90 0.33 7.33 31.22
C ASN A 90 0.17 6.26 32.31
N GLY A 91 0.90 5.15 32.22
CA GLY A 91 0.91 4.03 33.18
C GLY A 91 2.20 3.94 33.98
#